data_AF-A0ABD5UG77-F1
#
_entry.id   AF-A0ABD5UG77-F1
#
_cell.length_a   1.000
_cell.length_b   1.000
_cell.length_c   1.000
_cell.angle_alpha   90.00
_cell.angle_beta   90.00
_cell.angle_gamma   90.00
#
_symmetry.space_group_name_H-M   'P 1'
#
loop_
_entity.id
_entity.type
_entity.pdbx_description
1 polymer ?
#
loop_
_entity_poly.entity_id
_entity_poly.type
_entity_poly.pdbx_seq_one_letter_code
_entity_poly.pdbx_strand_id
1 'polypeptide(L)'
;MTSNDDEDRLLKDGAISVEKIARGHRDAVNIDEVERILESEDPLQMESYNDLSPEERTAYLAKFSEYISEGDLSVPVALSSAEGVIRSGVQYIKENEDYWRFEPTIECIFEMDHDELEVAMEYFEKFHDSDYDIAQQQYMNSIHDAISDISSIRREQQKRVFDEIVTEGKDIPDEVPGEDYVIAEVASHYLELYREIAEFSELAFPQLLMLKRILDGEEEVDPAVLQSKNASSVRRELTDEDTNAVYFDLIVEKYNSDLRNALAHGDYLVDSQNSVVQITSANTEFSFEEIEDIVHRNISNFVFLSGAMQSLVEWRYITFKSDKVGRDLLPI
;
A
#
# COMPACT_ATOMS: atom_id res chain seq x y z
N MET A 1 18.52 1.10 -24.78
CA MET A 1 19.05 -0.16 -24.18
C MET A 1 19.33 0.13 -22.71
N THR A 2 18.25 0.27 -21.95
CA THR A 2 18.14 0.42 -20.49
C THR A 2 16.65 0.16 -20.27
N SER A 3 16.24 -1.06 -19.93
CA SER A 3 14.82 -1.28 -19.56
C SER A 3 14.53 -2.50 -18.69
N ASN A 4 15.33 -3.57 -18.69
CA ASN A 4 14.92 -4.77 -17.91
C ASN A 4 15.71 -4.94 -16.60
N ASP A 5 16.95 -4.44 -16.52
CA ASP A 5 17.76 -4.53 -15.30
C ASP A 5 17.31 -3.55 -14.21
N ASP A 6 16.65 -2.43 -14.56
CA ASP A 6 16.19 -1.43 -13.60
C ASP A 6 14.88 -1.88 -12.94
N GLU A 7 13.92 -2.40 -13.71
CA GLU A 7 12.63 -2.92 -13.23
C GLU A 7 12.81 -4.10 -12.26
N ASP A 8 13.76 -4.98 -12.57
CA ASP A 8 14.07 -6.18 -11.78
C ASP A 8 14.89 -5.86 -10.51
N ARG A 9 15.51 -4.66 -10.46
CA ARG A 9 16.17 -4.09 -9.27
C ARG A 9 15.17 -3.41 -8.35
N LEU A 10 14.19 -2.72 -8.90
CA LEU A 10 13.09 -2.07 -8.18
C LEU A 10 12.21 -3.08 -7.43
N LEU A 11 11.85 -4.20 -8.08
CA LEU A 11 11.11 -5.28 -7.44
C LEU A 11 11.88 -5.91 -6.26
N LYS A 12 13.22 -6.00 -6.37
CA LYS A 12 14.09 -6.58 -5.33
C LYS A 12 14.31 -5.64 -4.16
N ASP A 13 14.68 -4.39 -4.43
CA ASP A 13 14.98 -3.40 -3.38
C ASP A 13 13.68 -2.95 -2.69
N GLY A 14 12.56 -2.89 -3.41
CA GLY A 14 11.21 -2.69 -2.86
C GLY A 14 10.75 -3.86 -1.97
N ALA A 15 10.80 -5.10 -2.45
CA ALA A 15 10.39 -6.27 -1.65
C ALA A 15 11.25 -6.48 -0.39
N ILE A 16 12.57 -6.27 -0.48
CA ILE A 16 13.49 -6.37 0.67
C ILE A 16 13.29 -5.20 1.65
N SER A 17 12.94 -4.01 1.16
CA SER A 17 12.57 -2.88 2.03
C SER A 17 11.29 -3.17 2.80
N VAL A 18 10.25 -3.70 2.13
CA VAL A 18 8.97 -4.02 2.76
C VAL A 18 9.10 -5.20 3.74
N GLU A 19 9.92 -6.21 3.46
CA GLU A 19 10.21 -7.34 4.38
C GLU A 19 10.88 -6.88 5.70
N LYS A 20 11.74 -5.85 5.65
CA LYS A 20 12.34 -5.24 6.85
C LYS A 20 11.37 -4.35 7.63
N ILE A 21 10.46 -3.67 6.92
CA ILE A 21 9.45 -2.79 7.49
C ILE A 21 8.36 -3.61 8.20
N ALA A 22 7.85 -4.67 7.57
CA ALA A 22 6.80 -5.53 8.13
C ALA A 22 7.25 -6.37 9.33
N ARG A 23 8.55 -6.71 9.42
CA ARG A 23 9.12 -7.48 10.55
C ARG A 23 9.68 -6.61 11.68
N GLY A 24 9.72 -5.28 11.53
CA GLY A 24 10.46 -4.36 12.39
C GLY A 24 9.63 -3.71 13.49
N HIS A 25 9.45 -4.43 14.60
CA HIS A 25 9.34 -3.88 15.97
C HIS A 25 8.09 -3.07 16.37
N ARG A 26 7.17 -3.80 17.02
CA ARG A 26 6.19 -3.31 17.99
C ARG A 26 6.82 -3.25 19.39
N ASP A 27 7.12 -2.05 19.86
CA ASP A 27 7.05 -1.72 21.29
C ASP A 27 6.07 -0.56 21.40
N ALA A 28 5.09 -0.67 22.30
CA ALA A 28 4.07 0.34 22.52
C ALA A 28 4.72 1.71 22.79
N VAL A 29 4.22 2.75 22.13
CA VAL A 29 4.67 4.14 22.31
C VAL A 29 4.51 4.51 23.79
N ASN A 30 5.61 4.79 24.47
CA ASN A 30 5.56 5.40 25.79
C ASN A 30 5.31 6.90 25.61
N ILE A 31 4.03 7.28 25.59
CA ILE A 31 3.55 8.66 25.37
C ILE A 31 4.25 9.65 26.35
N ASP A 32 4.54 9.22 27.58
CA ASP A 32 5.22 10.02 28.61
C ASP A 32 6.69 10.37 28.28
N GLU A 33 7.30 9.65 27.34
CA GLU A 33 8.69 9.89 26.89
C GLU A 33 8.75 10.85 25.71
N VAL A 34 7.73 10.84 24.85
CA VAL A 34 7.54 11.82 23.76
C VAL A 34 7.27 13.20 24.35
N GLU A 35 6.44 13.30 25.39
CA GLU A 35 6.13 14.56 26.08
C GLU A 35 7.36 15.22 26.70
N ARG A 36 8.34 14.43 27.17
CA ARG A 36 9.58 14.93 27.80
C ARG A 36 10.59 15.50 26.78
N ILE A 37 10.56 15.02 25.54
CA ILE A 37 11.49 15.42 24.46
C ILE A 37 11.04 16.74 23.82
N LEU A 38 9.73 16.95 23.73
CA LEU A 38 9.11 18.16 23.18
C LEU A 38 9.27 19.40 24.09
N GLU A 39 9.70 19.23 25.34
CA GLU A 39 10.05 20.34 26.26
C GLU A 39 11.41 21.01 25.95
N SER A 40 12.13 20.59 24.90
CA SER A 40 13.43 21.18 24.53
C SER A 40 13.32 22.24 23.42
N GLU A 41 13.98 23.38 23.64
CA GLU A 41 13.74 24.68 22.99
C GLU A 41 14.40 24.84 21.60
N ASP A 42 13.68 24.68 20.48
CA ASP A 42 13.88 25.48 19.25
C ASP A 42 12.73 25.32 18.22
N PRO A 43 11.92 26.35 17.90
CA PRO A 43 10.81 26.22 16.95
C PRO A 43 11.18 26.64 15.51
N LEU A 44 11.08 25.71 14.56
CA LEU A 44 11.15 25.97 13.12
C LEU A 44 9.82 26.56 12.59
N GLN A 45 9.91 27.61 11.77
CA GLN A 45 8.73 28.33 11.24
C GLN A 45 8.04 27.59 10.09
N MET A 46 6.73 27.35 10.24
CA MET A 46 5.89 26.50 9.39
C MET A 46 5.13 27.23 8.27
N GLU A 47 5.33 28.54 8.09
CA GLU A 47 4.44 29.39 7.28
C GLU A 47 4.45 29.13 5.75
N SER A 48 5.36 28.30 5.22
CA SER A 48 5.43 27.97 3.77
C SER A 48 5.02 26.54 3.41
N TYR A 49 4.69 25.71 4.40
CA TYR A 49 4.40 24.29 4.19
C TYR A 49 3.09 24.04 3.42
N ASN A 50 2.07 24.85 3.67
CA ASN A 50 0.76 24.72 3.03
C ASN A 50 0.77 25.11 1.53
N ASP A 51 1.82 25.78 1.05
CA ASP A 51 1.95 26.16 -0.37
C ASP A 51 2.65 25.09 -1.22
N LEU A 52 3.18 24.04 -0.59
CA LEU A 52 3.85 22.93 -1.25
C LEU A 52 2.83 21.93 -1.83
N SER A 53 3.20 21.24 -2.91
CA SER A 53 2.41 20.10 -3.39
C SER A 53 2.35 18.99 -2.34
N PRO A 54 1.35 18.10 -2.36
CA PRO A 54 1.27 16.94 -1.45
C PRO A 54 2.56 16.09 -1.40
N GLU A 55 3.23 15.94 -2.54
CA GLU A 55 4.50 15.22 -2.65
C GLU A 55 5.66 16.01 -2.06
N GLU A 56 5.70 17.33 -2.29
CA GLU A 56 6.68 18.23 -1.72
C GLU A 56 6.51 18.35 -0.20
N ARG A 57 5.27 18.35 0.29
CA ARG A 57 4.94 18.26 1.71
C ARG A 57 5.49 16.98 2.30
N THR A 58 5.17 15.83 1.72
CA THR A 58 5.68 14.53 2.16
C THR A 58 7.21 14.48 2.16
N ALA A 59 7.86 15.01 1.12
CA ALA A 59 9.32 15.08 1.01
C ALA A 59 9.96 16.09 2.00
N TYR A 60 9.31 17.24 2.22
CA TYR A 60 9.72 18.26 3.19
C TYR A 60 9.65 17.71 4.62
N LEU A 61 8.63 16.90 4.92
CA LEU A 61 8.46 16.23 6.21
C LEU A 61 9.49 15.12 6.43
N ALA A 62 9.81 14.32 5.41
CA ALA A 62 10.92 13.36 5.48
C ALA A 62 12.25 14.07 5.78
N LYS A 63 12.46 15.25 5.18
CA LYS A 63 13.63 16.09 5.44
C LYS A 63 13.61 16.76 6.81
N PHE A 64 12.43 17.09 7.34
CA PHE A 64 12.25 17.63 8.70
C PHE A 64 12.60 16.58 9.76
N SER A 65 12.20 15.33 9.55
CA SER A 65 12.61 14.17 10.38
C SER A 65 14.13 13.96 10.37
N GLU A 66 14.77 14.09 9.19
CA GLU A 66 16.22 14.07 9.04
C GLU A 66 16.89 15.20 9.84
N TYR A 67 16.35 16.43 9.80
CA TYR A 67 16.82 17.57 10.59
C TYR A 67 16.67 17.38 12.11
N ILE A 68 15.58 16.75 12.57
CA ILE A 68 15.42 16.41 13.99
C ILE A 68 16.43 15.33 14.40
N SER A 69 16.76 14.38 13.51
CA SER A 69 17.75 13.33 13.77
C SER A 69 19.20 13.82 13.82
N GLU A 70 19.50 14.95 13.15
CA GLU A 70 20.82 15.60 13.17
C GLU A 70 20.96 16.64 14.30
N GLY A 71 19.85 17.21 14.78
CA GLY A 71 19.79 17.89 16.06
C GLY A 71 19.88 16.88 17.21
N ASP A 72 20.38 17.26 18.37
CA ASP A 72 20.53 16.40 19.57
C ASP A 72 19.16 16.03 20.20
N LEU A 73 18.11 15.94 19.39
CA LEU A 73 16.75 15.54 19.71
C LEU A 73 16.60 14.08 19.30
N SER A 74 16.46 13.18 20.27
CA SER A 74 16.15 11.79 20.00
C SER A 74 14.79 11.72 19.29
N VAL A 75 14.79 11.58 17.96
CA VAL A 75 13.58 11.26 17.20
C VAL A 75 12.99 10.00 17.83
N PRO A 76 11.73 10.02 18.32
CA PRO A 76 11.09 8.80 18.80
C PRO A 76 11.19 7.73 17.71
N VAL A 77 11.67 6.54 18.06
CA VAL A 77 11.90 5.42 17.11
C VAL A 77 10.68 5.15 16.22
N ALA A 78 9.47 5.41 16.73
CA ALA A 78 8.21 5.34 16.01
C ALA A 78 8.14 6.28 14.77
N LEU A 79 8.58 7.54 14.90
CA LEU A 79 8.57 8.52 13.80
C LEU A 79 9.50 8.10 12.66
N SER A 80 10.72 7.65 12.97
CA SER A 80 11.68 7.17 11.96
C SER A 80 11.21 5.89 11.28
N SER A 81 10.51 5.01 12.01
CA SER A 81 9.92 3.78 11.44
C SER A 81 8.79 4.12 10.47
N ALA A 82 7.82 4.94 10.90
CA ALA A 82 6.71 5.40 10.08
C ALA A 82 7.19 6.09 8.79
N GLU A 83 8.20 6.97 8.88
CA GLU A 83 8.79 7.62 7.72
C GLU A 83 9.40 6.63 6.71
N GLY A 84 10.06 5.58 7.21
CA GLY A 84 10.59 4.51 6.37
C GLY A 84 9.48 3.79 5.59
N VAL A 85 8.39 3.45 6.27
CA VAL A 85 7.22 2.79 5.65
C VAL A 85 6.59 3.68 4.58
N ILE A 86 6.33 4.94 4.92
CA ILE A 86 5.71 5.90 4.02
C ILE A 86 6.58 6.11 2.79
N ARG A 87 7.88 6.35 2.96
CA ARG A 87 8.80 6.59 1.85
C ARG A 87 8.87 5.40 0.90
N SER A 88 9.04 4.19 1.42
CA SER A 88 9.10 2.98 0.58
C SER A 88 7.77 2.71 -0.12
N GLY A 89 6.64 2.89 0.57
CA GLY A 89 5.31 2.73 -0.02
C GLY A 89 5.01 3.75 -1.11
N VAL A 90 5.27 5.04 -0.84
CA VAL A 90 5.10 6.13 -1.82
C VAL A 90 6.02 5.95 -3.02
N GLN A 91 7.27 5.53 -2.80
CA GLN A 91 8.21 5.27 -3.89
C GLN A 91 7.68 4.16 -4.81
N TYR A 92 7.23 3.04 -4.23
CA TYR A 92 6.64 1.94 -4.99
C TYR A 92 5.42 2.39 -5.80
N ILE A 93 4.50 3.14 -5.18
CA ILE A 93 3.30 3.68 -5.84
C ILE A 93 3.66 4.63 -6.99
N LYS A 94 4.71 5.45 -6.82
CA LYS A 94 5.19 6.37 -7.86
C LYS A 94 5.81 5.65 -9.04
N GLU A 95 6.57 4.58 -8.78
CA GLU A 95 7.17 3.75 -9.83
C GLU A 95 6.12 3.05 -10.69
N ASN A 96 4.92 2.81 -10.13
CA ASN A 96 3.77 2.27 -10.86
C ASN A 96 2.87 3.36 -11.49
N GLU A 97 3.31 4.62 -11.53
CA GLU A 97 2.56 5.77 -12.07
C GLU A 97 1.14 5.94 -11.48
N ASP A 98 0.97 5.49 -10.24
CA ASP A 98 -0.32 5.20 -9.65
C ASP A 98 -0.67 6.12 -8.46
N TYR A 99 0.22 7.07 -8.14
CA TYR A 99 0.12 7.98 -6.99
C TYR A 99 -1.16 8.81 -6.96
N TRP A 100 -1.60 9.29 -8.13
CA TRP A 100 -2.80 10.11 -8.28
C TRP A 100 -4.07 9.44 -7.70
N ARG A 101 -4.10 8.11 -7.58
CA ARG A 101 -5.22 7.37 -6.97
C ARG A 101 -5.28 7.49 -5.45
N PHE A 102 -4.12 7.65 -4.82
CA PHE A 102 -3.99 7.71 -3.36
C PHE A 102 -3.95 9.15 -2.86
N GLU A 103 -3.63 10.11 -3.73
CA GLU A 103 -3.56 11.54 -3.42
C GLU A 103 -4.80 12.05 -2.66
N PRO A 104 -6.06 11.74 -3.06
CA PRO A 104 -7.22 12.20 -2.30
C PRO A 104 -7.27 11.67 -0.86
N THR A 105 -6.94 10.38 -0.65
CA THR A 105 -6.87 9.79 0.69
C THR A 105 -5.74 10.38 1.51
N ILE A 106 -4.59 10.65 0.88
CA ILE A 106 -3.45 11.26 1.57
C ILE A 106 -3.81 12.67 2.02
N GLU A 107 -4.37 13.50 1.14
CA GLU A 107 -4.78 14.87 1.48
C GLU A 107 -5.84 14.87 2.58
N CYS A 108 -6.81 13.96 2.55
CA CYS A 108 -7.82 13.91 3.61
C CYS A 108 -7.19 13.63 4.99
N ILE A 109 -6.19 12.73 5.08
CA ILE A 109 -5.45 12.48 6.33
C ILE A 109 -4.72 13.74 6.82
N PHE A 110 -4.17 14.55 5.91
CA PHE A 110 -3.50 15.80 6.27
C PHE A 110 -4.46 16.89 6.74
N GLU A 111 -5.68 16.90 6.19
CA GLU A 111 -6.75 17.82 6.53
C GLU A 111 -7.45 17.49 7.86
N MET A 112 -7.35 16.24 8.34
CA MET A 112 -7.93 15.82 9.62
C MET A 112 -7.40 16.65 10.78
N ASP A 113 -8.31 17.01 11.69
CA ASP A 113 -7.98 17.69 12.93
C ASP A 113 -7.48 16.72 14.02
N HIS A 114 -7.13 17.26 15.19
CA HIS A 114 -6.59 16.47 16.28
C HIS A 114 -7.55 15.40 16.78
N ASP A 115 -8.83 15.74 16.93
CA ASP A 115 -9.82 14.85 17.53
C ASP A 115 -10.14 13.72 16.53
N GLU A 116 -10.22 14.05 15.23
CA GLU A 116 -10.35 13.06 14.16
C GLU A 116 -9.14 12.10 14.09
N LEU A 117 -7.92 12.61 14.22
CA LEU A 117 -6.69 11.80 14.24
C LEU A 117 -6.61 10.92 15.50
N GLU A 118 -7.05 11.42 16.65
CA GLU A 118 -7.11 10.64 17.90
C GLU A 118 -8.07 9.45 17.77
N VAL A 119 -9.26 9.67 17.20
CA VAL A 119 -10.23 8.59 16.93
C VAL A 119 -9.66 7.57 15.94
N ALA A 120 -8.96 8.01 14.90
CA ALA A 120 -8.31 7.11 13.95
C ALA A 120 -7.21 6.26 14.61
N MET A 121 -6.41 6.86 15.51
CA MET A 121 -5.38 6.14 16.28
C MET A 121 -6.00 5.11 17.23
N GLU A 122 -7.04 5.48 17.97
CA GLU A 122 -7.76 4.53 18.84
C GLU A 122 -8.33 3.35 18.05
N TYR A 123 -8.84 3.60 16.85
CA TYR A 123 -9.30 2.54 15.97
C TYR A 123 -8.17 1.58 15.59
N PHE A 124 -7.01 2.10 15.16
CA PHE A 124 -5.88 1.26 14.78
C PHE A 124 -5.34 0.44 15.94
N GLU A 125 -5.28 1.01 17.16
CA GLU A 125 -4.92 0.26 18.36
C GLU A 125 -5.86 -0.92 18.61
N LYS A 126 -7.18 -0.68 18.56
CA LYS A 126 -8.19 -1.75 18.70
C LYS A 126 -8.13 -2.76 17.54
N PHE A 127 -7.81 -2.31 16.33
CA PHE A 127 -7.67 -3.17 15.15
C PHE A 127 -6.49 -4.14 15.30
N HIS A 128 -5.35 -3.68 15.83
CA HIS A 128 -4.15 -4.51 16.04
C HIS A 128 -4.35 -5.65 17.03
N ASP A 129 -5.29 -5.52 17.95
CA ASP A 129 -5.66 -6.56 18.91
C ASP A 129 -6.70 -7.55 18.35
N SER A 130 -7.16 -7.36 17.11
CA SER A 130 -8.21 -8.17 16.49
C SER A 130 -7.68 -9.33 15.64
N ASP A 131 -8.51 -10.36 15.46
CA ASP A 131 -8.21 -11.48 14.55
C ASP A 131 -8.01 -11.03 13.09
N TYR A 132 -8.52 -9.85 12.72
CA TYR A 132 -8.35 -9.28 11.38
C TYR A 132 -6.92 -8.80 11.13
N ASP A 133 -6.23 -8.22 12.12
CA ASP A 133 -4.80 -7.88 11.98
C ASP A 133 -4.00 -9.16 11.75
N ILE A 134 -4.24 -10.20 12.54
CA ILE A 134 -3.57 -11.50 12.37
C ILE A 134 -3.79 -12.06 10.97
N ALA A 135 -5.02 -12.01 10.46
CA ALA A 135 -5.34 -12.46 9.11
C ALA A 135 -4.63 -11.59 8.04
N GLN A 136 -4.63 -10.26 8.18
CA GLN A 136 -3.93 -9.36 7.27
C GLN A 136 -2.42 -9.68 7.23
N GLN A 137 -1.79 -9.88 8.38
CA GLN A 137 -0.37 -10.24 8.46
C GLN A 137 -0.06 -11.59 7.78
N GLN A 138 -0.99 -12.54 7.82
CA GLN A 138 -0.82 -13.82 7.11
C GLN A 138 -0.85 -13.61 5.59
N TYR A 139 -1.79 -12.82 5.07
CA TYR A 139 -1.83 -12.50 3.65
C TYR A 139 -0.63 -11.68 3.19
N MET A 140 -0.14 -10.74 4.01
CA MET A 140 1.08 -9.99 3.68
C MET A 140 2.26 -10.91 3.38
N ASN A 141 2.49 -11.92 4.23
CA ASN A 141 3.58 -12.88 4.01
C ASN A 141 3.35 -13.71 2.73
N SER A 142 2.12 -14.17 2.49
CA SER A 142 1.77 -14.95 1.30
C SER A 142 1.98 -14.15 0.00
N ILE A 143 1.53 -12.89 -0.02
CA ILE A 143 1.67 -11.99 -1.16
C ILE A 143 3.16 -11.73 -1.46
N HIS A 144 3.99 -11.57 -0.43
CA HIS A 144 5.43 -11.41 -0.59
C HIS A 144 6.09 -12.64 -1.22
N ASP A 145 5.74 -13.83 -0.75
CA ASP A 145 6.26 -15.08 -1.30
C ASP A 145 5.84 -15.22 -2.77
N ALA A 146 4.57 -14.93 -3.09
CA ALA A 146 4.05 -14.97 -4.46
C ALA A 146 4.74 -13.97 -5.41
N ILE A 147 5.00 -12.73 -4.97
CA ILE A 147 5.76 -11.73 -5.76
C ILE A 147 7.19 -12.21 -6.02
N SER A 148 7.83 -12.82 -5.00
CA SER A 148 9.17 -13.39 -5.14
C SER A 148 9.20 -14.54 -6.15
N ASP A 149 8.20 -15.41 -6.12
CA ASP A 149 8.09 -16.55 -7.04
C ASP A 149 7.90 -16.11 -8.50
N ILE A 150 7.00 -15.16 -8.76
CA ILE A 150 6.82 -14.57 -10.11
C ILE A 150 8.12 -13.98 -10.64
N SER A 151 8.83 -13.23 -9.78
CA SER A 151 10.12 -12.64 -10.14
C SER A 151 11.19 -13.70 -10.46
N SER A 152 11.20 -14.81 -9.71
CA SER A 152 12.10 -15.94 -9.96
C SER A 152 11.83 -16.61 -11.30
N ILE A 153 10.56 -16.87 -11.60
CA ILE A 153 10.11 -17.50 -12.85
C ILE A 153 10.52 -16.62 -14.05
N ARG A 154 10.26 -15.31 -13.99
CA ARG A 154 10.65 -14.35 -15.04
C ARG A 154 12.15 -14.35 -15.29
N ARG A 155 12.98 -14.35 -14.24
CA ARG A 155 14.43 -14.40 -14.38
C ARG A 155 14.92 -15.70 -14.99
N GLU A 156 14.33 -16.83 -14.60
CA GLU A 156 14.68 -18.11 -15.19
C GLU A 156 14.34 -18.14 -16.69
N GLN A 157 13.19 -17.59 -17.07
CA GLN A 157 12.80 -17.44 -18.48
C GLN A 157 13.79 -16.56 -19.26
N GLN A 158 14.09 -15.35 -18.75
CA GLN A 158 15.05 -14.45 -19.39
C GLN A 158 16.43 -15.10 -19.56
N LYS A 159 16.88 -15.84 -18.54
CA LYS A 159 18.14 -16.57 -18.59
C LYS A 159 18.13 -17.68 -19.66
N ARG A 160 17.05 -18.46 -19.77
CA ARG A 160 16.92 -19.51 -20.79
C ARG A 160 16.99 -18.90 -22.20
N VAL A 161 16.27 -17.81 -22.45
CA VAL A 161 16.31 -17.08 -23.73
C VAL A 161 17.72 -16.57 -24.03
N PHE A 162 18.39 -15.99 -23.03
CA PHE A 162 19.76 -15.51 -23.18
C PHE A 162 20.74 -16.64 -23.49
N ASP A 163 20.67 -17.76 -22.77
CA ASP A 163 21.54 -18.92 -22.96
C ASP A 163 21.36 -19.54 -24.36
N GLU A 164 20.12 -19.57 -24.89
CA GLU A 164 19.84 -20.06 -26.25
C GLU A 164 20.46 -19.15 -27.33
N ILE A 165 20.29 -17.82 -27.20
CA ILE A 165 20.88 -16.84 -28.11
C ILE A 165 22.42 -16.94 -28.09
N VAL A 166 23.02 -16.97 -26.90
CA VAL A 166 24.49 -16.95 -26.74
C VAL A 166 25.14 -18.28 -27.15
N THR A 167 24.54 -19.40 -26.78
CA THR A 167 25.14 -20.72 -27.01
C THR A 167 25.04 -21.15 -28.47
N GLU A 168 23.93 -20.82 -29.13
CA GLU A 168 23.67 -21.30 -30.49
C GLU A 168 24.12 -20.31 -31.57
N GLY A 169 24.52 -19.09 -31.20
CA GLY A 169 24.92 -18.04 -32.14
C GLY A 169 23.83 -17.71 -33.15
N LYS A 170 22.57 -17.99 -32.78
CA LYS A 170 21.39 -17.72 -33.58
C LYS A 170 21.01 -16.26 -33.44
N ASP A 171 20.49 -15.68 -34.52
CA ASP A 171 19.68 -14.47 -34.43
C ASP A 171 18.51 -14.74 -33.46
N ILE A 172 18.02 -13.68 -32.80
CA ILE A 172 16.88 -13.77 -31.86
C ILE A 172 15.77 -14.55 -32.56
N PRO A 173 15.34 -15.71 -32.03
CA PRO A 173 14.30 -16.50 -32.69
C PRO A 173 13.00 -15.70 -32.70
N ASP A 174 12.26 -15.75 -33.81
CA ASP A 174 10.96 -15.06 -33.94
C ASP A 174 9.90 -15.64 -32.98
N GLU A 175 10.09 -16.88 -32.50
CA GLU A 175 9.25 -17.56 -31.51
C GLU A 175 10.13 -18.36 -30.54
N VAL A 176 9.93 -18.22 -29.23
CA VAL A 176 10.69 -18.97 -28.22
C VAL A 176 10.04 -20.35 -28.03
N PRO A 177 10.75 -21.47 -28.23
CA PRO A 177 10.16 -22.79 -28.03
C PRO A 177 9.68 -22.98 -26.57
N GLY A 178 8.37 -23.18 -26.38
CA GLY A 178 7.77 -23.34 -25.04
C GLY A 178 7.25 -22.06 -24.41
N GLU A 179 7.20 -20.95 -25.16
CA GLU A 179 6.63 -19.67 -24.73
C GLU A 179 5.21 -19.84 -24.16
N ASP A 180 4.31 -20.54 -24.88
CA ASP A 180 2.93 -20.78 -24.43
C ASP A 180 2.83 -21.41 -23.03
N TYR A 181 3.74 -22.32 -22.68
CA TYR A 181 3.73 -22.98 -21.37
C TYR A 181 4.17 -22.02 -20.27
N VAL A 182 5.22 -21.25 -20.51
CA VAL A 182 5.74 -20.28 -19.54
C VAL A 182 4.76 -19.13 -19.36
N ILE A 183 4.16 -18.65 -20.45
CA ILE A 183 3.13 -17.62 -20.41
C ILE A 183 1.93 -18.10 -19.56
N ALA A 184 1.44 -19.34 -19.78
CA ALA A 184 0.34 -19.90 -18.99
C ALA A 184 0.70 -20.08 -17.51
N GLU A 185 1.93 -20.49 -17.22
CA GLU A 185 2.46 -20.63 -15.86
C GLU A 185 2.52 -19.26 -15.16
N VAL A 186 3.08 -18.24 -15.82
CA VAL A 186 3.14 -16.86 -15.31
C VAL A 186 1.74 -16.30 -15.07
N ALA A 187 0.82 -16.47 -16.03
CA ALA A 187 -0.57 -16.04 -15.87
C ALA A 187 -1.25 -16.71 -14.68
N SER A 188 -0.98 -18.00 -14.44
CA SER A 188 -1.52 -18.73 -13.28
C SER A 188 -1.01 -18.16 -11.97
N HIS A 189 0.28 -17.83 -11.87
CA HIS A 189 0.84 -17.20 -10.68
C HIS A 189 0.29 -15.78 -10.47
N TYR A 190 0.06 -15.01 -11.53
CA TYR A 190 -0.60 -13.71 -11.42
C TYR A 190 -2.04 -13.82 -10.90
N LEU A 191 -2.80 -14.82 -11.33
CA LEU A 191 -4.14 -15.08 -10.82
C LEU A 191 -4.13 -15.47 -9.33
N GLU A 192 -3.17 -16.29 -8.91
CA GLU A 192 -2.98 -16.64 -7.50
C GLU A 192 -2.61 -15.41 -6.65
N LEU A 193 -1.66 -14.61 -7.12
CA LEU A 193 -1.27 -13.36 -6.49
C LEU A 193 -2.46 -12.39 -6.39
N TYR A 194 -3.25 -12.24 -7.47
CA TYR A 194 -4.45 -11.41 -7.44
C TYR A 194 -5.45 -11.89 -6.39
N ARG A 195 -5.68 -13.20 -6.29
CA ARG A 195 -6.60 -13.78 -5.28
C ARG A 195 -6.20 -13.34 -3.89
N GLU A 196 -4.91 -13.47 -3.55
CA GLU A 196 -4.40 -13.11 -2.22
C GLU A 196 -4.50 -11.61 -1.96
N ILE A 197 -4.15 -10.77 -2.94
CA ILE A 197 -4.29 -9.31 -2.82
C ILE A 197 -5.77 -8.90 -2.67
N ALA A 198 -6.67 -9.55 -3.40
CA ALA A 198 -8.10 -9.27 -3.32
C ALA A 198 -8.66 -9.65 -1.95
N GLU A 199 -8.27 -10.81 -1.40
CA GLU A 199 -8.63 -11.25 -0.05
C GLU A 199 -8.08 -10.29 1.01
N PHE A 200 -6.82 -9.87 0.88
CA PHE A 200 -6.23 -8.83 1.72
C PHE A 200 -7.01 -7.51 1.65
N SER A 201 -7.33 -7.04 0.44
CA SER A 201 -8.04 -5.79 0.22
C SER A 201 -9.41 -5.79 0.89
N GLU A 202 -10.13 -6.91 0.85
CA GLU A 202 -11.42 -7.04 1.56
C GLU A 202 -11.29 -6.93 3.08
N LEU A 203 -10.16 -7.38 3.65
CA LEU A 203 -9.85 -7.21 5.08
C LEU A 203 -9.39 -5.79 5.40
N ALA A 204 -8.81 -5.07 4.45
CA ALA A 204 -8.22 -3.75 4.65
C ALA A 204 -9.19 -2.59 4.35
N PHE A 205 -10.15 -2.77 3.44
CA PHE A 205 -11.17 -1.74 3.15
C PHE A 205 -11.96 -1.24 4.37
N PRO A 206 -12.24 -2.03 5.43
CA PRO A 206 -12.79 -1.49 6.67
C PRO A 206 -11.98 -0.34 7.28
N GLN A 207 -10.66 -0.30 7.08
CA GLN A 207 -9.82 0.81 7.56
C GLN A 207 -10.05 2.10 6.76
N LEU A 208 -10.25 2.02 5.43
CA LEU A 208 -10.69 3.17 4.63
C LEU A 208 -12.08 3.63 5.06
N LEU A 209 -12.98 2.68 5.34
CA LEU A 209 -14.32 3.00 5.79
C LEU A 209 -14.30 3.69 7.15
N MET A 210 -13.37 3.33 8.04
CA MET A 210 -13.15 4.07 9.29
C MET A 210 -12.81 5.53 9.02
N LEU A 211 -11.84 5.82 8.14
CA LEU A 211 -11.47 7.20 7.85
C LEU A 211 -12.66 7.99 7.30
N LYS A 212 -13.43 7.39 6.39
CA LYS A 212 -14.67 7.99 5.88
C LYS A 212 -15.65 8.32 7.00
N ARG A 213 -15.87 7.39 7.93
CA ARG A 213 -16.83 7.54 9.05
C ARG A 213 -16.44 8.68 9.97
N ILE A 214 -15.15 8.83 10.26
CA ILE A 214 -14.62 9.96 11.04
C ILE A 214 -14.89 11.28 10.30
N LEU A 215 -14.59 11.35 9.00
CA LEU A 215 -14.86 12.54 8.17
C LEU A 215 -16.36 12.85 8.03
N ASP A 216 -17.22 11.85 8.19
CA ASP A 216 -18.67 12.00 8.25
C ASP A 216 -19.16 12.48 9.64
N GLY A 217 -18.26 12.67 10.59
CA GLY A 217 -18.50 13.19 11.94
C GLY A 217 -18.82 12.11 12.98
N GLU A 218 -18.48 10.85 12.73
CA GLU A 218 -18.62 9.79 13.75
C GLU A 218 -17.50 9.89 14.80
N GLU A 219 -17.86 10.21 16.03
CA GLU A 219 -16.94 10.40 17.16
C GLU A 219 -16.36 9.08 17.72
N GLU A 220 -16.98 7.93 17.40
CA GLU A 220 -16.51 6.61 17.82
C GLU A 220 -16.75 5.59 16.70
N VAL A 221 -15.68 4.92 16.28
CA VAL A 221 -15.72 3.88 15.25
C VAL A 221 -15.22 2.56 15.85
N ASP A 222 -16.09 1.57 15.96
CA ASP A 222 -15.76 0.24 16.49
C ASP A 222 -15.24 -0.67 15.35
N PRO A 223 -13.98 -1.17 15.42
CA PRO A 223 -13.47 -2.13 14.46
C PRO A 223 -14.36 -3.36 14.28
N ALA A 224 -14.95 -3.88 15.35
CA ALA A 224 -15.79 -5.08 15.27
C ALA A 224 -17.03 -4.85 14.39
N VAL A 225 -17.60 -3.65 14.43
CA VAL A 225 -18.74 -3.27 13.60
C VAL A 225 -18.32 -3.22 12.13
N LEU A 226 -17.22 -2.53 11.81
CA LEU A 226 -16.77 -2.40 10.42
C LEU A 226 -16.30 -3.74 9.84
N GLN A 227 -15.58 -4.53 10.63
CA GLN A 227 -15.10 -5.86 10.26
C GLN A 227 -16.25 -6.85 10.03
N SER A 228 -17.39 -6.70 10.72
CA SER A 228 -18.55 -7.56 10.51
C SER A 228 -19.30 -7.30 9.18
N LYS A 229 -19.02 -6.18 8.51
CA LYS A 229 -19.63 -5.84 7.23
C LYS A 229 -19.08 -6.72 6.13
N ASN A 230 -19.96 -7.13 5.21
CA ASN A 230 -19.51 -7.83 4.01
C ASN A 230 -18.75 -6.86 3.08
N ALA A 231 -17.77 -7.38 2.35
CA ALA A 231 -16.93 -6.60 1.45
C ALA A 231 -17.72 -5.76 0.44
N SER A 232 -18.83 -6.28 -0.09
CA SER A 232 -19.67 -5.55 -1.04
C SER A 232 -20.34 -4.33 -0.40
N SER A 233 -20.76 -4.42 0.86
CA SER A 233 -21.33 -3.30 1.62
C SER A 233 -20.27 -2.25 1.91
N VAL A 234 -19.08 -2.68 2.34
CA VAL A 234 -17.95 -1.77 2.61
C VAL A 234 -17.57 -1.01 1.33
N ARG A 235 -17.37 -1.71 0.22
CA ARG A 235 -17.04 -1.07 -1.08
C ARG A 235 -18.11 -0.10 -1.53
N ARG A 236 -19.39 -0.48 -1.42
CA ARG A 236 -20.49 0.40 -1.78
C ARG A 236 -20.50 1.67 -0.94
N GLU A 237 -20.29 1.57 0.38
CA GLU A 237 -20.19 2.74 1.25
C GLU A 237 -18.96 3.62 0.95
N LEU A 238 -17.90 3.06 0.36
CA LEU A 238 -16.71 3.79 -0.06
C LEU A 238 -16.81 4.38 -1.48
N THR A 239 -17.86 4.06 -2.25
CA THR A 239 -17.99 4.45 -3.67
C THR A 239 -19.34 5.06 -4.04
N ASP A 240 -20.37 4.94 -3.19
CA ASP A 240 -21.64 5.64 -3.39
C ASP A 240 -21.40 7.17 -3.31
N GLU A 241 -22.13 7.96 -4.11
CA GLU A 241 -21.98 9.44 -4.23
C GLU A 241 -22.42 10.22 -2.97
N ASP A 242 -22.02 9.78 -1.78
CA ASP A 242 -22.21 10.49 -0.52
C ASP A 242 -21.01 11.39 -0.17
N THR A 243 -21.10 12.09 0.97
CA THR A 243 -20.03 12.95 1.46
C THR A 243 -18.76 12.11 1.67
N ASN A 244 -17.60 12.64 1.26
CA ASN A 244 -16.26 12.07 1.49
C ASN A 244 -15.92 10.76 0.73
N ALA A 245 -16.84 10.10 0.01
CA ALA A 245 -16.50 8.91 -0.79
C ALA A 245 -15.43 9.16 -1.87
N VAL A 246 -15.39 10.38 -2.41
CA VAL A 246 -14.39 10.85 -3.40
C VAL A 246 -12.94 10.74 -2.92
N TYR A 247 -12.71 10.59 -1.61
CA TYR A 247 -11.36 10.39 -1.08
C TYR A 247 -10.88 8.94 -1.20
N PHE A 248 -11.78 7.98 -1.45
CA PHE A 248 -11.48 6.55 -1.35
C PHE A 248 -11.85 5.75 -2.61
N ASP A 249 -12.76 6.28 -3.43
CA ASP A 249 -13.28 5.61 -4.62
C ASP A 249 -12.18 5.13 -5.58
N LEU A 250 -11.16 5.95 -5.86
CA LEU A 250 -10.07 5.60 -6.78
C LEU A 250 -9.24 4.40 -6.33
N ILE A 251 -9.13 4.17 -5.01
CA ILE A 251 -8.46 2.98 -4.46
C ILE A 251 -9.37 1.75 -4.65
N VAL A 252 -10.66 1.90 -4.32
CA VAL A 252 -11.64 0.81 -4.33
C VAL A 252 -12.03 0.38 -5.75
N GLU A 253 -12.12 1.30 -6.71
CA GLU A 253 -12.52 1.02 -8.09
C GLU A 253 -11.54 0.09 -8.84
N LYS A 254 -10.30 0.00 -8.39
CA LYS A 254 -9.28 -0.88 -8.99
C LYS A 254 -9.42 -2.34 -8.55
N TYR A 255 -10.20 -2.59 -7.50
CA TYR A 255 -10.59 -3.93 -7.13
C TYR A 255 -11.57 -4.48 -8.17
N ASN A 256 -11.21 -5.58 -8.84
CA ASN A 256 -12.05 -6.24 -9.82
C ASN A 256 -12.86 -7.37 -9.16
N SER A 257 -14.15 -7.10 -8.90
CA SER A 257 -15.04 -8.05 -8.24
C SER A 257 -15.35 -9.28 -9.08
N ASP A 258 -15.40 -9.14 -10.39
CA ASP A 258 -15.72 -10.25 -11.29
C ASP A 258 -14.58 -11.26 -11.31
N LEU A 259 -13.33 -10.77 -11.44
CA LEU A 259 -12.14 -11.58 -11.35
C LEU A 259 -12.01 -12.25 -9.98
N ARG A 260 -12.21 -11.51 -8.89
CA ARG A 260 -12.16 -12.08 -7.54
C ARG A 260 -13.19 -13.18 -7.35
N ASN A 261 -14.44 -12.96 -7.77
CA ASN A 261 -15.49 -13.95 -7.64
C ASN A 261 -15.24 -15.19 -8.51
N ALA A 262 -14.73 -15.00 -9.73
CA ALA A 262 -14.35 -16.10 -10.60
C ALA A 262 -13.26 -16.97 -9.97
N LEU A 263 -12.22 -16.36 -9.39
CA LEU A 263 -11.14 -17.10 -8.72
C LEU A 263 -11.63 -17.83 -7.47
N ALA A 264 -12.49 -17.19 -6.66
CA ALA A 264 -13.05 -17.79 -5.45
C ALA A 264 -13.91 -19.03 -5.75
N HIS A 265 -14.54 -19.09 -6.93
CA HIS A 265 -15.39 -20.20 -7.34
C HIS A 265 -14.72 -21.18 -8.33
N GLY A 266 -13.53 -20.86 -8.82
CA GLY A 266 -12.88 -21.62 -9.88
C GLY A 266 -13.58 -21.50 -11.24
N ASP A 267 -14.29 -20.39 -11.47
CA ASP A 267 -15.13 -20.15 -12.66
C ASP A 267 -14.33 -19.51 -13.82
N TYR A 268 -13.08 -19.92 -14.02
CA TYR A 268 -12.21 -19.37 -15.07
C TYR A 268 -11.48 -20.45 -15.87
N LEU A 269 -11.07 -20.11 -17.08
CA LEU A 269 -10.28 -20.95 -17.98
C LEU A 269 -9.06 -20.16 -18.47
N VAL A 270 -7.87 -20.75 -18.36
CA VAL A 270 -6.63 -20.19 -18.93
C VAL A 270 -6.44 -20.79 -20.33
N ASP A 271 -6.54 -19.96 -21.36
CA ASP A 271 -6.27 -20.33 -22.75
C ASP A 271 -4.90 -19.78 -23.17
N SER A 272 -3.89 -20.64 -23.07
CA SER A 272 -2.51 -20.29 -23.41
C SER A 272 -2.31 -20.01 -24.89
N GLN A 273 -3.12 -20.61 -25.78
CA GLN A 273 -2.96 -20.43 -27.23
C GLN A 273 -3.38 -19.04 -27.68
N ASN A 274 -4.40 -18.49 -27.02
CA ASN A 274 -4.89 -17.15 -27.29
C ASN A 274 -4.38 -16.11 -26.27
N SER A 275 -3.61 -16.54 -25.26
CA SER A 275 -3.09 -15.71 -24.17
C SER A 275 -4.17 -14.94 -23.41
N VAL A 276 -5.25 -15.65 -23.08
CA VAL A 276 -6.42 -15.08 -22.38
C VAL A 276 -6.84 -15.92 -21.17
N VAL A 277 -7.44 -15.25 -20.19
CA VAL A 277 -8.19 -15.82 -19.08
C VAL A 277 -9.67 -15.52 -19.32
N GLN A 278 -10.47 -16.57 -19.51
CA GLN A 278 -11.91 -16.46 -19.69
C GLN A 278 -12.64 -16.66 -18.36
N ILE A 279 -13.45 -15.69 -17.95
CA ILE A 279 -14.38 -15.81 -16.83
C ILE A 279 -15.72 -16.35 -17.35
N THR A 280 -16.00 -17.60 -17.02
CA THR A 280 -17.14 -18.36 -17.57
C THR A 280 -18.48 -17.80 -17.11
N SER A 281 -18.56 -17.32 -15.87
CA SER A 281 -19.79 -16.83 -15.24
C SER A 281 -20.21 -15.44 -15.72
N ALA A 282 -19.24 -14.58 -16.06
CA ALA A 282 -19.45 -13.22 -16.53
C ALA A 282 -19.43 -13.08 -18.07
N ASN A 283 -18.95 -14.12 -18.78
CA ASN A 283 -18.67 -14.06 -20.22
C ASN A 283 -17.73 -12.89 -20.57
N THR A 284 -16.68 -12.74 -19.76
CA THR A 284 -15.64 -11.73 -19.89
C THR A 284 -14.31 -12.43 -20.14
N GLU A 285 -13.46 -11.85 -20.98
CA GLU A 285 -12.11 -12.34 -21.26
C GLU A 285 -11.11 -11.24 -20.90
N PHE A 286 -10.00 -11.64 -20.29
CA PHE A 286 -8.85 -10.78 -20.01
C PHE A 286 -7.65 -11.36 -20.74
N SER A 287 -6.95 -10.55 -21.51
CA SER A 287 -5.60 -10.91 -21.94
C SER A 287 -4.67 -11.06 -20.74
N PHE A 288 -3.58 -11.81 -20.91
CA PHE A 288 -2.59 -11.94 -19.84
C PHE A 288 -1.93 -10.60 -19.47
N GLU A 289 -1.76 -9.70 -20.43
CA GLU A 289 -1.29 -8.32 -20.18
C GLU A 289 -2.28 -7.54 -19.32
N GLU A 290 -3.59 -7.68 -19.57
CA GLU A 290 -4.62 -7.06 -18.71
C GLU A 290 -4.61 -7.66 -17.29
N ILE A 291 -4.40 -8.97 -17.14
CA ILE A 291 -4.28 -9.60 -15.82
C ILE A 291 -3.05 -9.06 -15.07
N GLU A 292 -1.91 -8.94 -15.74
CA GLU A 292 -0.69 -8.37 -15.17
C GLU A 292 -0.92 -6.92 -14.72
N ASP A 293 -1.51 -6.06 -15.57
CA ASP A 293 -1.83 -4.67 -15.24
C ASP A 293 -2.81 -4.57 -14.05
N ILE A 294 -3.85 -5.41 -14.01
CA ILE A 294 -4.77 -5.50 -12.87
C ILE A 294 -4.01 -5.86 -11.59
N VAL A 295 -3.10 -6.84 -11.64
CA VAL A 295 -2.33 -7.25 -10.48
C VAL A 295 -1.40 -6.15 -10.02
N HIS A 296 -0.59 -5.55 -10.90
CA HIS A 296 0.33 -4.47 -10.53
C HIS A 296 -0.39 -3.29 -9.87
N ARG A 297 -1.53 -2.86 -10.42
CA ARG A 297 -2.35 -1.79 -9.82
C ARG A 297 -2.88 -2.15 -8.43
N ASN A 298 -3.17 -3.43 -8.19
CA ASN A 298 -3.64 -3.91 -6.89
C ASN A 298 -2.48 -4.19 -5.91
N ILE A 299 -1.25 -4.43 -6.37
CA ILE A 299 -0.07 -4.44 -5.49
C ILE A 299 0.12 -3.03 -4.88
N SER A 300 -0.07 -1.97 -5.67
CA SER A 300 -0.04 -0.60 -5.13
C SER A 300 -1.10 -0.38 -4.04
N ASN A 301 -2.32 -0.92 -4.22
CA ASN A 301 -3.35 -0.89 -3.16
C ASN A 301 -2.89 -1.67 -1.92
N PHE A 302 -2.34 -2.87 -2.11
CA PHE A 302 -1.77 -3.67 -1.02
C PHE A 302 -0.72 -2.89 -0.23
N VAL A 303 0.28 -2.31 -0.91
CA VAL A 303 1.37 -1.54 -0.28
C VAL A 303 0.83 -0.34 0.51
N PHE A 304 -0.15 0.38 -0.05
CA PHE A 304 -0.75 1.51 0.64
C PHE A 304 -1.51 1.07 1.90
N LEU A 305 -2.38 0.07 1.75
CA LEU A 305 -3.31 -0.40 2.79
C LEU A 305 -2.64 -1.25 3.87
N SER A 306 -1.49 -1.89 3.59
CA SER A 306 -0.79 -2.74 4.54
C SER A 306 0.09 -1.98 5.53
N GLY A 307 0.28 -0.68 5.33
CA GLY A 307 1.10 0.09 6.27
C GLY A 307 1.22 1.58 5.97
N ALA A 308 1.36 2.00 4.71
CA ALA A 308 1.62 3.41 4.41
C ALA A 308 0.52 4.34 4.94
N MET A 309 -0.75 3.94 4.77
CA MET A 309 -1.90 4.70 5.27
C MET A 309 -1.89 4.84 6.80
N GLN A 310 -1.71 3.73 7.54
CA GLN A 310 -1.66 3.77 8.99
C GLN A 310 -0.48 4.62 9.48
N SER A 311 0.70 4.42 8.89
CA SER A 311 1.89 5.21 9.23
C SER A 311 1.69 6.70 8.95
N LEU A 312 0.97 7.07 7.90
CA LEU A 312 0.61 8.47 7.63
C LEU A 312 -0.27 9.07 8.74
N VAL A 313 -1.29 8.33 9.19
CA VAL A 313 -2.17 8.76 10.30
C VAL A 313 -1.37 8.92 11.59
N GLU A 314 -0.57 7.92 11.96
CA GLU A 314 0.27 7.95 13.16
C GLU A 314 1.26 9.12 13.12
N TRP A 315 1.97 9.26 12.00
CA TRP A 315 2.92 10.35 11.79
C TRP A 315 2.23 11.72 11.91
N ARG A 316 1.05 11.88 11.32
CA ARG A 316 0.28 13.12 11.34
C ARG A 316 -0.20 13.46 12.75
N TYR A 317 -0.71 12.47 13.47
CA TYR A 317 -1.14 12.60 14.86
C TYR A 317 0.01 13.05 15.77
N ILE A 318 1.16 12.38 15.71
CA ILE A 318 2.34 12.72 16.52
C ILE A 318 2.82 14.14 16.22
N THR A 319 2.85 14.52 14.95
CA THR A 319 3.26 15.87 14.52
C THR A 319 2.30 16.93 15.04
N PHE A 320 0.98 16.71 14.94
CA PHE A 320 -0.02 17.65 15.45
C PHE A 320 0.10 17.84 16.97
N LYS A 321 0.25 16.74 17.72
CA LYS A 321 0.44 16.79 19.18
C LYS A 321 1.70 17.59 19.55
N SER A 322 2.77 17.39 18.79
CA SER A 322 4.04 18.10 18.98
C SER A 322 3.93 19.61 18.73
N ASP A 323 3.24 20.01 17.67
CA ASP A 323 3.01 21.42 17.34
C ASP A 323 2.18 22.17 18.39
N LYS A 324 1.13 21.52 18.90
CA LYS A 324 0.26 22.09 19.93
C LYS A 324 1.02 22.34 21.22
N VAL A 325 1.81 21.36 21.66
CA VAL A 325 2.69 21.48 22.83
C VAL A 325 3.72 22.59 22.62
N GLY A 326 4.36 22.65 21.45
CA GLY A 326 5.32 23.71 21.11
C GLY A 326 4.71 25.12 21.12
N ARG A 327 3.47 25.30 20.65
CA ARG A 327 2.78 26.60 20.65
C ARG A 327 2.36 27.05 22.05
N ASP A 328 1.89 26.14 22.89
CA ASP A 328 1.42 26.47 24.25
C ASP A 328 2.57 26.78 25.22
N LEU A 329 3.78 26.29 24.93
CA LEU A 329 4.99 26.53 25.72
C LEU A 329 5.73 27.82 25.35
N LEU A 330 5.41 28.46 24.22
CA LEU A 330 6.02 29.73 23.84
C LEU A 330 5.36 30.90 24.59
N PRO A 331 6.11 31.64 25.45
CA PRO A 331 5.56 32.84 26.06
C PRO A 331 5.27 33.88 24.97
N ILE A 332 4.03 34.38 24.94
CA ILE A 332 3.58 35.46 24.04
C ILE A 332 4.40 36.74 24.28
#